data_AF-A0A9N8W8V8-F1
#
_entry.id   AF-A0A9N8W8V8-F1
#
_cell.length_a   1.000
_cell.length_b   1.000
_cell.length_c   1.000
_cell.angle_alpha   90.00
_cell.angle_beta   90.00
_cell.angle_gamma   90.00
#
_symmetry.space_group_name_H-M   'P 1'
#
loop_
_entity.id
_entity.type
_entity.pdbx_description
1 polymer ?
#
loop_
_entity_poly.entity_id
_entity_poly.type
_entity_poly.pdbx_seq_one_letter_code
_entity_poly.pdbx_strand_id
1 'polypeptide(L)'
;MKYSVSVWKQHELHPKIANEDAINWIFLADLLNFSFWSDLEKDKGSNCQERFTILYKDKRYTGYWSLCAAINRAIDEGIPITTPSVYASAENLNDDKIKYAFRSHTGEEIPLLQERINCMREAGKILVEKFDGSFINCIKQSNNSAMKLLKIITDNFECFRDECEFLGRKVQLYKRAQILIADTWACFEGQGYGSFNDIDEITMFADYRVPQALHHLGALSYSQHLLNMINSFTLLPNGSQLEIEIRGK
;
A
#
# COMPACT_ATOMS: atom_id res chain seq x y z
N MET A 1 22.02 -15.38 -6.96
CA MET A 1 21.39 -14.99 -5.67
C MET A 1 20.12 -15.81 -5.55
N LYS A 2 20.01 -16.76 -4.61
CA LYS A 2 18.79 -17.57 -4.44
C LYS A 2 17.76 -16.68 -3.73
N TYR A 3 16.75 -16.20 -4.47
CA TYR A 3 15.59 -15.52 -3.87
C TYR A 3 14.85 -16.55 -3.01
N SER A 4 14.66 -16.24 -1.73
CA SER A 4 13.90 -17.06 -0.80
C SER A 4 12.73 -16.23 -0.30
N VAL A 5 11.54 -16.82 -0.28
CA VAL A 5 10.31 -16.20 0.23
C VAL A 5 10.48 -15.73 1.68
N SER A 6 11.35 -16.40 2.43
CA SER A 6 11.74 -16.05 3.80
C SER A 6 12.35 -14.65 3.95
N VAL A 7 12.83 -14.01 2.87
CA VAL A 7 13.43 -12.67 2.91
C VAL A 7 12.41 -11.63 3.37
N TRP A 8 11.13 -11.79 3.04
CA TRP A 8 10.09 -10.88 3.49
C TRP A 8 10.03 -10.82 5.03
N LYS A 9 10.10 -11.97 5.72
CA LYS A 9 10.10 -12.03 7.19
C LYS A 9 11.37 -11.47 7.85
N GLN A 10 12.46 -11.30 7.10
CA GLN A 10 13.72 -10.83 7.66
C GLN A 10 13.66 -9.36 8.06
N HIS A 11 12.85 -8.53 7.37
CA HIS A 11 12.78 -7.11 7.66
C HIS A 11 12.24 -6.85 9.07
N GLU A 12 12.93 -6.03 9.87
CA GLU A 12 12.66 -5.87 11.30
C GLU A 12 11.24 -5.37 11.64
N LEU A 13 10.62 -4.63 10.72
CA LEU A 13 9.27 -4.09 10.89
C LEU A 13 8.14 -5.05 10.48
N HIS A 14 8.43 -6.15 9.81
CA HIS A 14 7.40 -7.11 9.41
C HIS A 14 7.03 -8.06 10.56
N PRO A 15 5.77 -8.55 10.61
CA PRO A 15 5.34 -9.61 11.51
C PRO A 15 6.29 -10.81 11.46
N LYS A 16 6.69 -11.30 12.64
CA LYS A 16 7.63 -12.43 12.77
C LYS A 16 6.94 -13.79 12.88
N ILE A 17 5.67 -13.78 13.26
CA ILE A 17 4.85 -14.97 13.43
C ILE A 17 3.75 -14.91 12.37
N ALA A 18 3.60 -15.99 11.59
CA ALA A 18 2.57 -16.11 10.57
C ALA A 18 1.24 -16.54 11.23
N ASN A 19 0.48 -15.58 11.72
CA ASN A 19 -0.80 -15.79 12.40
C ASN A 19 -1.86 -14.78 11.91
N GLU A 20 -3.04 -14.78 12.55
CA GLU A 20 -4.14 -13.89 12.17
C GLU A 20 -3.80 -12.40 12.34
N ASP A 21 -3.01 -12.06 13.36
CA ASP A 21 -2.54 -10.69 13.58
C ASP A 21 -1.64 -10.21 12.44
N ALA A 22 -0.80 -11.11 11.90
CA ALA A 22 0.03 -10.80 10.74
C ALA A 22 -0.83 -10.49 9.51
N ILE A 23 -1.92 -11.22 9.28
CA ILE A 23 -2.86 -10.93 8.18
C ILE A 23 -3.50 -9.55 8.37
N ASN A 24 -3.96 -9.22 9.58
CA ASN A 24 -4.55 -7.92 9.87
C ASN A 24 -3.54 -6.76 9.68
N TRP A 25 -2.29 -6.99 10.07
CA TRP A 25 -1.19 -6.06 9.86
C TRP A 25 -0.89 -5.85 8.37
N ILE A 26 -0.75 -6.94 7.60
CA ILE A 26 -0.46 -6.91 6.15
C ILE A 26 -1.60 -6.19 5.43
N PHE A 27 -2.85 -6.54 5.75
CA PHE A 27 -4.02 -5.91 5.16
C PHE A 27 -3.99 -4.39 5.34
N LEU A 28 -3.75 -3.90 6.56
CA LEU A 28 -3.66 -2.46 6.81
C LEU A 28 -2.46 -1.81 6.11
N ALA A 29 -1.29 -2.46 6.14
CA ALA A 29 -0.09 -1.93 5.49
C ALA A 29 -0.29 -1.75 3.98
N ASP A 30 -0.86 -2.75 3.30
CA ASP A 30 -1.08 -2.70 1.85
C ASP A 30 -2.31 -1.90 1.43
N LEU A 31 -3.31 -1.80 2.31
CA LEU A 31 -4.40 -0.83 2.20
C LEU A 31 -3.84 0.60 2.15
N LEU A 32 -2.79 0.88 2.90
CA LEU A 32 -2.20 2.22 3.01
C LEU A 32 -0.91 2.36 2.19
N ASN A 33 -0.53 1.37 1.37
CA ASN A 33 0.71 1.39 0.60
C ASN A 33 0.60 2.23 -0.69
N PHE A 34 0.39 3.54 -0.52
CA PHE A 34 0.36 4.52 -1.60
C PHE A 34 0.94 5.86 -1.15
N SER A 35 1.52 6.60 -2.12
CA SER A 35 2.07 7.96 -1.99
C SER A 35 2.88 8.24 -0.71
N PHE A 36 4.20 8.08 -0.78
CA PHE A 36 5.13 8.50 0.27
C PHE A 36 6.03 9.66 -0.17
N TRP A 37 5.59 10.41 -1.18
CA TRP A 37 6.28 11.58 -1.70
C TRP A 37 6.07 12.75 -0.74
N SER A 38 7.13 13.55 -0.57
CA SER A 38 7.10 14.73 0.28
C SER A 38 6.87 15.96 -0.60
N ASP A 39 5.89 16.79 -0.23
CA ASP A 39 5.64 18.05 -0.94
C ASP A 39 6.80 19.03 -0.74
N LEU A 40 7.56 18.88 0.35
CA LEU A 40 8.78 19.64 0.61
C LEU A 40 9.91 19.32 -0.37
N GLU A 41 9.85 18.22 -1.14
CA GLU A 41 10.86 17.94 -2.17
C GLU A 41 10.87 18.99 -3.29
N LYS A 42 9.72 19.63 -3.56
CA LYS A 42 9.63 20.72 -4.55
C LYS A 42 10.48 21.92 -4.15
N ASP A 43 10.43 22.27 -2.87
CA ASP A 43 11.03 23.50 -2.34
C ASP A 43 12.44 23.28 -1.78
N LYS A 44 12.71 22.09 -1.22
CA LYS A 44 13.94 21.77 -0.47
C LYS A 44 14.81 20.69 -1.14
N GLY A 45 14.36 20.13 -2.25
CA GLY A 45 15.04 19.05 -2.98
C GLY A 45 14.91 17.66 -2.33
N SER A 46 15.36 16.63 -3.05
CA SER A 46 15.19 15.21 -2.71
C SER A 46 15.90 14.74 -1.42
N ASN A 47 16.80 15.56 -0.88
CA ASN A 47 17.52 15.31 0.38
C ASN A 47 16.86 15.97 1.60
N CYS A 48 15.59 16.37 1.49
CA CYS A 48 14.85 16.99 2.59
C CYS A 48 14.81 16.07 3.83
N GLN A 49 15.42 16.53 4.93
CA GLN A 49 15.41 15.83 6.23
C GLN A 49 14.11 16.07 7.01
N GLU A 50 13.29 17.03 6.56
CA GLU A 50 12.00 17.35 7.18
C GLU A 50 10.85 16.50 6.65
N ARG A 51 11.12 15.60 5.68
CA ARG A 51 10.10 14.72 5.11
C ARG A 51 9.43 13.85 6.17
N PHE A 52 8.22 13.35 5.88
CA PHE A 52 7.49 12.45 6.76
C PHE A 52 8.37 11.28 7.24
N THR A 53 8.65 11.27 8.55
CA THR A 53 9.62 10.37 9.17
C THR A 53 9.02 9.80 10.45
N ILE A 54 9.21 8.51 10.69
CA ILE A 54 8.80 7.89 11.96
C ILE A 54 10.03 7.49 12.77
N LEU A 55 10.10 7.96 14.01
CA LEU A 55 11.05 7.45 15.00
C LEU A 55 10.39 6.30 15.75
N TYR A 56 10.99 5.12 15.68
CA TYR A 56 10.51 3.91 16.34
C TYR A 56 11.69 3.04 16.78
N LYS A 57 11.74 2.67 18.08
CA LYS A 57 12.85 1.91 18.69
C LYS A 57 14.23 2.51 18.37
N ASP A 58 14.36 3.82 18.58
CA ASP A 58 15.57 4.64 18.34
C ASP A 58 16.07 4.67 16.88
N LYS A 59 15.26 4.21 15.92
CA LYS A 59 15.56 4.24 14.49
C LYS A 59 14.58 5.14 13.75
N ARG A 60 15.11 5.87 12.76
CA ARG A 60 14.32 6.72 11.85
C ARG A 60 13.97 5.94 10.59
N TYR A 61 12.71 5.96 10.22
CA TYR A 61 12.19 5.34 9.00
C TYR A 61 11.59 6.40 8.09
N THR A 62 11.73 6.19 6.77
CA THR A 62 11.21 7.04 5.69
C THR A 62 10.51 6.18 4.64
N GLY A 63 9.71 6.80 3.77
CA GLY A 63 9.01 6.09 2.70
C GLY A 63 8.01 5.06 3.23
N TYR A 64 7.90 3.92 2.56
CA TYR A 64 7.07 2.80 3.00
C TYR A 64 7.39 2.33 4.43
N TRP A 65 8.67 2.35 4.83
CA TRP A 65 9.06 1.93 6.16
C TRP A 65 8.53 2.84 7.27
N SER A 66 8.27 4.11 6.98
CA SER A 66 7.56 4.98 7.93
C SER A 66 6.17 4.42 8.26
N LEU A 67 5.43 3.95 7.26
CA LEU A 67 4.09 3.38 7.46
C LEU A 67 4.16 2.14 8.36
N CYS A 68 5.04 1.18 8.05
CA CYS A 68 5.22 -0.03 8.87
C CYS A 68 5.62 0.33 10.31
N ALA A 69 6.53 1.29 10.48
CA ALA A 69 6.97 1.74 11.79
C ALA A 69 5.84 2.44 12.57
N ALA A 70 4.99 3.23 11.90
CA ALA A 70 3.84 3.87 12.52
C ALA A 70 2.80 2.85 12.99
N ILE A 71 2.50 1.82 12.17
CA ILE A 71 1.59 0.74 12.55
C ILE A 71 2.12 0.01 13.78
N ASN A 72 3.40 -0.40 13.77
CA ASN A 72 4.01 -1.09 14.91
C ASN A 72 4.03 -0.23 16.17
N ARG A 73 4.39 1.06 16.04
CA ARG A 73 4.37 2.01 17.17
C ARG A 73 2.97 2.17 17.74
N ALA A 74 1.95 2.29 16.90
CA ALA A 74 0.57 2.41 17.33
C ALA A 74 0.11 1.15 18.10
N ILE A 75 0.48 -0.05 17.64
CA ILE A 75 0.21 -1.31 18.35
C ILE A 75 0.93 -1.34 19.70
N ASP A 76 2.22 -0.99 19.76
CA ASP A 76 3.00 -0.92 21.00
C ASP A 76 2.44 0.12 22.00
N GLU A 77 1.79 1.18 21.50
CA GLU A 77 1.09 2.20 22.28
C GLU A 77 -0.34 1.79 22.68
N GLY A 78 -0.77 0.58 22.34
CA GLY A 78 -2.09 0.05 22.70
C GLY A 78 -3.23 0.59 21.84
N ILE A 79 -2.94 1.15 20.67
CA ILE A 79 -3.95 1.54 19.67
C ILE A 79 -4.21 0.33 18.77
N PRO A 80 -5.44 -0.26 18.77
CA PRO A 80 -5.78 -1.40 17.93
C PRO A 80 -6.02 -0.97 16.47
N ILE A 81 -4.99 -0.37 15.84
CA ILE A 81 -5.04 0.25 14.52
C ILE A 81 -5.26 -0.77 13.39
N THR A 82 -4.95 -2.04 13.63
CA THR A 82 -5.13 -3.16 12.68
C THR A 82 -6.46 -3.89 12.83
N THR A 83 -7.34 -3.48 13.76
CA THR A 83 -8.61 -4.15 14.00
C THR A 83 -9.75 -3.52 13.17
N PRO A 84 -10.36 -4.24 12.21
CA PRO A 84 -11.34 -3.66 11.29
C PRO A 84 -12.54 -2.98 11.96
N SER A 85 -13.11 -3.61 12.99
CA SER A 85 -14.24 -3.02 13.74
C SER A 85 -13.89 -1.73 14.47
N VAL A 86 -12.61 -1.53 14.81
CA VAL A 86 -12.12 -0.32 15.48
C VAL A 86 -12.00 0.82 14.48
N TYR A 87 -11.33 0.59 13.33
CA TYR A 87 -11.12 1.65 12.35
C TYR A 87 -12.29 1.85 11.37
N ALA A 88 -13.33 0.99 11.39
CA ALA A 88 -14.53 1.15 10.57
C ALA A 88 -15.35 2.41 10.89
N SER A 89 -15.33 2.88 12.14
CA SER A 89 -16.16 3.99 12.62
C SER A 89 -15.35 5.03 13.41
N ALA A 90 -15.68 6.31 13.20
CA ALA A 90 -15.12 7.43 13.95
C ALA A 90 -15.49 7.39 15.45
N GLU A 91 -16.55 6.66 15.81
CA GLU A 91 -16.96 6.47 17.21
C GLU A 91 -15.97 5.58 17.98
N ASN A 92 -15.45 4.53 17.33
CA ASN A 92 -14.52 3.57 17.93
C ASN A 92 -13.07 4.08 17.91
N LEU A 93 -12.67 4.69 16.78
CA LEU A 93 -11.37 5.29 16.60
C LEU A 93 -11.54 6.54 15.76
N ASN A 94 -11.49 7.72 16.37
CA ASN A 94 -11.67 8.98 15.65
C ASN A 94 -10.43 9.37 14.81
N ASP A 95 -10.62 10.35 13.92
CA ASP A 95 -9.59 10.77 12.97
C ASP A 95 -8.36 11.37 13.69
N ASP A 96 -8.54 12.05 14.82
CA ASP A 96 -7.44 12.58 15.64
C ASP A 96 -6.55 11.47 16.21
N LYS A 97 -7.14 10.35 16.64
CA LYS A 97 -6.38 9.18 17.09
C LYS A 97 -5.65 8.49 15.94
N ILE A 98 -6.24 8.43 14.75
CA ILE A 98 -5.56 7.91 13.55
C ILE A 98 -4.39 8.83 13.17
N LYS A 99 -4.61 10.15 13.17
CA LYS A 99 -3.57 11.16 12.97
C LYS A 99 -2.45 11.02 14.00
N TYR A 100 -2.79 10.78 15.26
CA TYR A 100 -1.82 10.53 16.32
C TYR A 100 -1.02 9.23 16.08
N ALA A 101 -1.66 8.15 15.64
CA ALA A 101 -0.97 6.90 15.30
C ALA A 101 0.09 7.12 14.21
N PHE A 102 -0.26 7.90 13.17
CA PHE A 102 0.62 8.25 12.06
C PHE A 102 1.46 9.51 12.28
N ARG A 103 1.55 10.04 13.50
CA ARG A 103 2.28 11.29 13.78
C ARG A 103 3.76 11.20 13.39
N SER A 104 4.24 12.21 12.67
CA SER A 104 5.63 12.30 12.24
C SER A 104 6.57 12.70 13.38
N HIS A 105 7.84 12.32 13.24
CA HIS A 105 8.95 12.86 14.02
C HIS A 105 9.38 14.25 13.51
N THR A 106 9.03 14.58 12.26
CA THR A 106 9.26 15.89 11.64
C THR A 106 7.98 16.72 11.60
N GLY A 107 8.04 17.92 11.03
CA GLY A 107 6.86 18.77 10.84
C GLY A 107 5.96 18.37 9.67
N GLU A 108 6.41 17.50 8.76
CA GLU A 108 5.58 17.02 7.65
C GLU A 108 4.69 15.86 8.11
N GLU A 109 3.38 15.97 7.90
CA GLU A 109 2.42 14.91 8.18
C GLU A 109 2.54 13.77 7.17
N ILE A 110 1.89 12.63 7.45
CA ILE A 110 1.83 11.56 6.46
C ILE A 110 1.11 12.07 5.20
N PRO A 111 1.68 11.89 3.99
CA PRO A 111 1.02 12.34 2.77
C PRO A 111 -0.34 11.67 2.60
N LEU A 112 -1.35 12.44 2.17
CA LEU A 112 -2.71 11.97 1.93
C LEU A 112 -3.38 11.34 3.17
N LEU A 113 -3.22 11.97 4.34
CA LEU A 113 -3.79 11.46 5.60
C LEU A 113 -5.32 11.23 5.51
N GLN A 114 -6.07 12.15 4.91
CA GLN A 114 -7.53 12.01 4.82
C GLN A 114 -7.93 10.83 3.93
N GLU A 115 -7.26 10.65 2.79
CA GLU A 115 -7.48 9.54 1.87
C GLU A 115 -7.16 8.20 2.55
N ARG A 116 -6.10 8.14 3.36
CA ARG A 116 -5.77 6.97 4.18
C ARG A 116 -6.88 6.65 5.18
N ILE A 117 -7.37 7.66 5.90
CA ILE A 117 -8.50 7.50 6.83
C ILE A 117 -9.73 6.99 6.06
N ASN A 118 -10.04 7.56 4.91
CA ASN A 118 -11.17 7.13 4.08
C ASN A 118 -11.02 5.66 3.66
N CYS A 119 -9.84 5.24 3.22
CA CYS A 119 -9.55 3.83 2.89
C CYS A 119 -9.75 2.92 4.11
N MET A 120 -9.29 3.33 5.30
CA MET A 120 -9.53 2.58 6.53
C MET A 120 -11.03 2.45 6.83
N ARG A 121 -11.80 3.55 6.74
CA ARG A 121 -13.25 3.51 6.99
C ARG A 121 -13.98 2.60 6.03
N GLU A 122 -13.69 2.73 4.73
CA GLU A 122 -14.28 1.92 3.68
C GLU A 122 -13.99 0.44 3.92
N ALA A 123 -12.71 0.07 4.03
CA ALA A 123 -12.30 -1.31 4.21
C ALA A 123 -12.82 -1.91 5.53
N GLY A 124 -12.81 -1.13 6.61
CA GLY A 124 -13.31 -1.56 7.92
C GLY A 124 -14.80 -1.90 7.88
N LYS A 125 -15.62 -1.03 7.27
CA LYS A 125 -17.06 -1.27 7.10
C LYS A 125 -17.32 -2.52 6.26
N ILE A 126 -16.64 -2.65 5.11
CA ILE A 126 -16.79 -3.82 4.24
C ILE A 126 -16.44 -5.11 4.99
N LEU A 127 -15.33 -5.12 5.72
CA LEU A 127 -14.90 -6.30 6.48
C LEU A 127 -15.93 -6.66 7.56
N VAL A 128 -16.42 -5.69 8.32
CA VAL A 128 -17.44 -5.92 9.36
C VAL A 128 -18.75 -6.43 8.77
N GLU A 129 -19.22 -5.84 7.68
CA GLU A 129 -20.54 -6.15 7.12
C GLU A 129 -20.57 -7.44 6.28
N LYS A 130 -19.49 -7.76 5.55
CA LYS A 130 -19.47 -8.84 4.55
C LYS A 130 -18.54 -10.00 4.88
N PHE A 131 -17.59 -9.79 5.80
CA PHE A 131 -16.50 -10.74 6.06
C PHE A 131 -16.28 -10.98 7.56
N ASP A 132 -17.33 -10.85 8.37
CA ASP A 132 -17.33 -11.07 9.84
C ASP A 132 -16.18 -10.34 10.56
N GLY A 133 -15.84 -9.14 10.09
CA GLY A 133 -14.79 -8.30 10.67
C GLY A 133 -13.35 -8.73 10.40
N SER A 134 -13.09 -9.66 9.46
CA SER A 134 -11.73 -10.17 9.21
C SER A 134 -11.42 -10.43 7.74
N PHE A 135 -10.26 -9.94 7.27
CA PHE A 135 -9.78 -10.19 5.90
C PHE A 135 -9.45 -11.68 5.65
N ILE A 136 -9.24 -12.46 6.71
CA ILE A 136 -9.06 -13.91 6.63
C ILE A 136 -10.26 -14.57 5.94
N ASN A 137 -11.46 -14.03 6.11
CA ASN A 137 -12.65 -14.58 5.46
C ASN A 137 -12.63 -14.33 3.94
N CYS A 138 -12.01 -13.25 3.45
CA CYS A 138 -11.72 -13.08 2.03
C CYS A 138 -10.76 -14.17 1.53
N ILE A 139 -9.68 -14.43 2.29
CA ILE A 139 -8.70 -15.47 1.97
C ILE A 139 -9.37 -16.85 1.91
N LYS A 140 -10.17 -17.22 2.92
CA LYS A 140 -10.92 -18.48 2.96
C LYS A 140 -11.88 -18.61 1.77
N GLN A 141 -12.61 -17.55 1.43
CA GLN A 141 -13.52 -17.54 0.27
C GLN A 141 -12.80 -17.68 -1.07
N SER A 142 -11.52 -17.28 -1.16
CA SER A 142 -10.71 -17.47 -2.36
C SER A 142 -10.42 -18.93 -2.69
N ASN A 143 -10.56 -19.84 -1.72
CA ASN A 143 -10.30 -21.27 -1.85
C ASN A 143 -8.92 -21.56 -2.47
N ASN A 144 -7.87 -20.99 -1.87
CA ASN A 144 -6.47 -21.13 -2.26
C ASN A 144 -6.19 -20.68 -3.71
N SER A 145 -6.92 -19.69 -4.22
CA SER A 145 -6.66 -19.06 -5.53
C SER A 145 -6.37 -17.57 -5.36
N ALA A 146 -5.15 -17.17 -5.74
CA ALA A 146 -4.69 -15.79 -5.81
C ALA A 146 -5.59 -14.97 -6.75
N MET A 147 -5.98 -15.51 -7.91
CA MET A 147 -6.85 -14.79 -8.84
C MET A 147 -8.28 -14.62 -8.31
N LYS A 148 -8.82 -15.62 -7.60
CA LYS A 148 -10.11 -15.46 -6.90
C LYS A 148 -10.00 -14.44 -5.77
N LEU A 149 -8.91 -14.44 -5.01
CA LEU A 149 -8.69 -13.45 -3.96
C LEU A 149 -8.59 -12.05 -4.55
N LEU A 150 -7.86 -11.88 -5.66
CA LEU A 150 -7.76 -10.63 -6.40
C LEU A 150 -9.14 -10.12 -6.80
N LYS A 151 -9.98 -11.00 -7.37
CA LYS A 151 -11.36 -10.67 -7.72
C LYS A 151 -12.20 -10.27 -6.51
N ILE A 152 -12.11 -11.00 -5.40
CA ILE A 152 -12.82 -10.67 -4.15
C ILE A 152 -12.41 -9.27 -3.66
N ILE A 153 -11.11 -8.97 -3.69
CA ILE A 153 -10.59 -7.66 -3.30
C ILE A 153 -11.15 -6.57 -4.21
N THR A 154 -11.00 -6.70 -5.53
CA THR A 154 -11.41 -5.66 -6.48
C THR A 154 -12.92 -5.46 -6.53
N ASP A 155 -13.71 -6.51 -6.31
CA ASP A 155 -15.18 -6.43 -6.31
C ASP A 155 -15.72 -5.72 -5.08
N ASN A 156 -15.04 -5.83 -3.93
CA ASN A 156 -15.56 -5.34 -2.66
C ASN A 156 -14.92 -4.05 -2.18
N PHE A 157 -13.62 -3.83 -2.43
CA PHE A 157 -12.86 -2.70 -1.91
C PHE A 157 -12.50 -1.75 -3.06
N GLU A 158 -13.22 -0.65 -3.16
CA GLU A 158 -13.04 0.37 -4.20
C GLU A 158 -11.65 1.01 -4.12
N CYS A 159 -11.13 1.23 -2.91
CA CYS A 159 -9.78 1.74 -2.70
C CYS A 159 -8.65 0.87 -3.28
N PHE A 160 -8.90 -0.39 -3.64
CA PHE A 160 -7.95 -1.27 -4.33
C PHE A 160 -8.18 -1.35 -5.85
N ARG A 161 -9.31 -0.81 -6.35
CA ARG A 161 -9.75 -0.92 -7.74
C ARG A 161 -9.07 0.12 -8.63
N ASP A 162 -7.83 -0.17 -9.01
CA ASP A 162 -7.06 0.64 -9.97
C ASP A 162 -7.41 0.28 -11.42
N GLU A 163 -8.47 0.92 -11.92
CA GLU A 163 -8.99 0.79 -13.28
C GLU A 163 -9.05 2.16 -13.98
N CYS A 164 -8.82 2.18 -15.29
CA CYS A 164 -9.11 3.34 -16.11
C CYS A 164 -9.43 2.93 -17.55
N GLU A 165 -9.88 3.89 -18.36
CA GLU A 165 -10.01 3.74 -19.80
C GLU A 165 -8.83 4.43 -20.49
N PHE A 166 -8.14 3.71 -21.37
CA PHE A 166 -7.06 4.25 -22.19
C PHE A 166 -7.31 3.87 -23.65
N LEU A 167 -7.48 4.88 -24.51
CA LEU A 167 -7.74 4.72 -25.95
C LEU A 167 -8.88 3.72 -26.26
N GLY A 168 -9.99 3.80 -25.50
CA GLY A 168 -11.16 2.91 -25.67
C GLY A 168 -10.97 1.50 -25.10
N ARG A 169 -9.87 1.24 -24.39
CA ARG A 169 -9.59 -0.05 -23.73
C ARG A 169 -9.62 0.11 -22.24
N LYS A 170 -10.31 -0.80 -21.55
CA LYS A 170 -10.25 -0.90 -20.10
C LYS A 170 -8.87 -1.43 -19.69
N VAL A 171 -8.17 -0.71 -18.84
CA VAL A 171 -6.88 -1.10 -18.28
C VAL A 171 -7.01 -1.30 -16.77
N GLN A 172 -6.46 -2.41 -16.28
CA GLN A 172 -6.55 -2.84 -14.88
C GLN A 172 -5.14 -3.14 -14.39
N LEU A 173 -4.65 -2.40 -13.39
CA LEU A 173 -3.31 -2.65 -12.84
C LEU A 173 -3.36 -3.38 -11.50
N TYR A 174 -4.39 -3.11 -10.68
CA TYR A 174 -4.64 -3.74 -9.37
C TYR A 174 -3.40 -3.97 -8.49
N LYS A 175 -2.40 -3.09 -8.60
CA LYS A 175 -1.07 -3.34 -8.06
C LYS A 175 -1.06 -3.56 -6.55
N ARG A 176 -1.77 -2.70 -5.80
CA ARG A 176 -1.90 -2.83 -4.35
C ARG A 176 -2.62 -4.10 -3.92
N ALA A 177 -3.63 -4.55 -4.67
CA ALA A 177 -4.32 -5.80 -4.39
C ALA A 177 -3.41 -7.01 -4.64
N GLN A 178 -2.58 -6.95 -5.69
CA GLN A 178 -1.58 -7.99 -5.98
C GLN A 178 -0.47 -8.03 -4.92
N ILE A 179 0.00 -6.86 -4.43
CA ILE A 179 0.96 -6.78 -3.32
C ILE A 179 0.37 -7.43 -2.06
N LEU A 180 -0.88 -7.13 -1.71
CA LEU A 180 -1.56 -7.73 -0.56
C LEU A 180 -1.56 -9.27 -0.61
N ILE A 181 -1.81 -9.84 -1.80
CA ILE A 181 -1.78 -11.29 -2.00
C ILE A 181 -0.34 -11.83 -1.89
N ALA A 182 0.62 -11.14 -2.51
CA ALA A 182 2.03 -11.52 -2.50
C ALA A 182 2.65 -11.46 -1.09
N ASP A 183 2.33 -10.43 -0.31
CA ASP A 183 2.80 -10.26 1.07
C ASP A 183 2.16 -11.29 2.00
N THR A 184 0.88 -11.63 1.78
CA THR A 184 0.21 -12.75 2.47
C THR A 184 0.90 -14.08 2.15
N TRP A 185 1.14 -14.37 0.88
CA TRP A 185 1.88 -15.57 0.43
C TRP A 185 3.28 -15.62 1.05
N ALA A 186 4.00 -14.49 1.06
CA ALA A 186 5.36 -14.41 1.56
C ALA A 186 5.44 -14.57 3.08
N CYS A 187 4.52 -13.93 3.81
CA CYS A 187 4.42 -14.05 5.26
C CYS A 187 4.13 -15.48 5.72
N PHE A 188 3.39 -16.27 4.94
CA PHE A 188 3.11 -17.66 5.29
C PHE A 188 3.98 -18.67 4.53
N GLU A 189 4.95 -18.21 3.74
CA GLU A 189 5.86 -19.06 2.94
C GLU A 189 5.10 -20.08 2.08
N GLY A 190 3.97 -19.66 1.50
CA GLY A 190 3.12 -20.51 0.68
C GLY A 190 2.29 -21.56 1.44
N GLN A 191 2.20 -21.47 2.77
CA GLN A 191 1.44 -22.42 3.61
C GLN A 191 0.22 -21.74 4.25
N GLY A 192 -0.68 -22.52 4.86
CA GLY A 192 -1.81 -21.98 5.62
C GLY A 192 -2.62 -20.92 4.85
N TYR A 193 -2.76 -19.72 5.43
CA TYR A 193 -3.47 -18.60 4.79
C TYR A 193 -2.76 -18.01 3.56
N GLY A 194 -1.47 -18.30 3.34
CA GLY A 194 -0.75 -17.91 2.12
C GLY A 194 -0.63 -19.03 1.09
N SER A 195 -1.37 -20.13 1.23
CA SER A 195 -1.36 -21.22 0.25
C SER A 195 -2.21 -20.85 -0.97
N PHE A 196 -1.58 -20.49 -2.08
CA PHE A 196 -2.25 -20.21 -3.36
C PHE A 196 -1.72 -21.13 -4.46
N ASN A 197 -2.63 -21.73 -5.23
CA ASN A 197 -2.29 -22.71 -6.28
C ASN A 197 -1.85 -22.05 -7.61
N ASP A 198 -2.12 -20.77 -7.77
CA ASP A 198 -2.01 -19.93 -8.97
C ASP A 198 -1.31 -18.60 -8.63
N ILE A 199 -0.40 -18.60 -7.64
CA ILE A 199 0.33 -17.40 -7.21
C ILE A 199 1.18 -16.77 -8.33
N ASP A 200 1.58 -17.57 -9.30
CA ASP A 200 2.32 -17.16 -10.48
C ASP A 200 1.45 -16.43 -11.53
N GLU A 201 0.12 -16.44 -11.37
CA GLU A 201 -0.80 -15.68 -12.24
C GLU A 201 -0.88 -14.18 -11.87
N ILE A 202 -0.51 -13.79 -10.65
CA ILE A 202 -0.44 -12.37 -10.27
C ILE A 202 0.84 -11.71 -10.83
N THR A 203 0.68 -10.52 -11.39
CA THR A 203 1.72 -9.73 -12.05
C THR A 203 2.52 -8.86 -11.07
N MET A 204 3.82 -8.71 -11.31
CA MET A 204 4.75 -7.98 -10.44
C MET A 204 4.98 -6.50 -10.85
N PHE A 205 4.60 -6.09 -12.08
CA PHE A 205 5.31 -4.98 -12.76
C PHE A 205 4.58 -3.65 -12.97
N ALA A 206 3.35 -3.49 -12.46
CA ALA A 206 2.60 -2.24 -12.63
C ALA A 206 3.00 -1.16 -11.61
N ASP A 207 4.26 -0.71 -11.61
CA ASP A 207 4.79 0.33 -10.72
C ASP A 207 5.25 1.56 -11.52
N TYR A 208 5.02 2.78 -11.02
CA TYR A 208 5.62 4.02 -11.55
C TYR A 208 7.15 4.07 -11.40
N ARG A 209 7.73 3.27 -10.51
CA ARG A 209 9.19 3.12 -10.32
C ARG A 209 9.86 2.39 -11.47
N VAL A 210 9.16 1.47 -12.14
CA VAL A 210 9.69 0.74 -13.30
C VAL A 210 9.96 1.68 -14.48
N PRO A 211 9.01 2.48 -14.98
CA PRO A 211 9.27 3.44 -16.06
C PRO A 211 10.27 4.52 -15.63
N GLN A 212 10.28 4.93 -14.36
CA GLN A 212 11.32 5.84 -13.84
C GLN A 212 12.73 5.22 -13.93
N ALA A 213 12.89 3.96 -13.53
CA ALA A 213 14.17 3.26 -13.61
C ALA A 213 14.59 3.03 -15.07
N LEU A 214 13.67 2.60 -15.94
CA LEU A 214 13.93 2.43 -17.36
C LEU A 214 14.31 3.75 -18.04
N HIS A 215 13.68 4.86 -17.66
CA HIS A 215 14.06 6.19 -18.14
C HIS A 215 15.46 6.58 -17.67
N HIS A 216 15.77 6.39 -16.39
CA HIS A 216 17.10 6.67 -15.84
C HIS A 216 18.20 5.84 -16.51
N LEU A 217 17.91 4.58 -16.85
CA LEU A 217 18.82 3.68 -17.56
C LEU A 217 18.90 3.95 -19.07
N GLY A 218 18.14 4.90 -19.61
CA GLY A 218 18.11 5.23 -21.04
C GLY A 218 17.35 4.21 -21.90
N ALA A 219 16.63 3.27 -21.30
CA ALA A 219 15.79 2.28 -22.01
C ALA A 219 14.43 2.86 -22.42
N LEU A 220 14.00 3.97 -21.82
CA LEU A 220 12.76 4.68 -22.14
C LEU A 220 13.02 6.19 -22.24
N SER A 221 12.38 6.85 -23.20
CA SER A 221 12.44 8.31 -23.37
C SER A 221 11.05 8.92 -23.20
N TYR A 222 10.94 9.97 -22.41
CA TYR A 222 9.72 10.77 -22.30
C TYR A 222 9.69 11.86 -23.37
N SER A 223 8.48 12.28 -23.77
CA SER A 223 8.31 13.45 -24.63
C SER A 223 8.80 14.72 -23.92
N GLN A 224 9.26 15.72 -24.68
CA GLN A 224 9.71 16.99 -24.10
C GLN A 224 8.60 17.66 -23.27
N HIS A 225 7.34 17.51 -23.70
CA HIS A 225 6.19 18.02 -22.98
C HIS A 225 6.06 17.38 -21.58
N LEU A 226 6.11 16.03 -21.52
CA LEU A 226 6.03 15.31 -20.25
C LEU A 226 7.23 15.62 -19.34
N LEU A 227 8.44 15.71 -19.90
CA LEU A 227 9.64 16.11 -19.14
C LEU A 227 9.49 17.49 -18.53
N ASN A 228 8.97 18.47 -19.30
CA ASN A 228 8.75 19.81 -18.78
C ASN A 228 7.78 19.80 -17.59
N MET A 229 6.68 19.03 -17.67
CA MET A 229 5.72 18.90 -16.57
C MET A 229 6.32 18.24 -15.31
N ILE A 230 7.11 17.17 -15.50
CA ILE A 230 7.80 16.49 -14.40
C ILE A 230 8.79 17.45 -13.72
N ASN A 231 9.60 18.15 -14.51
CA ASN A 231 10.62 19.07 -14.01
C ASN A 231 10.03 20.31 -13.32
N SER A 232 8.82 20.73 -13.70
CA SER A 232 8.09 21.80 -13.02
C SER A 232 7.27 21.34 -11.81
N PHE A 233 7.39 20.07 -11.40
CA PHE A 233 6.61 19.47 -10.32
C PHE A 233 5.10 19.65 -10.49
N THR A 234 4.64 19.68 -11.75
CA THR A 234 3.23 19.81 -12.09
C THR A 234 2.52 18.50 -11.79
N LEU A 235 1.46 18.57 -10.98
CA LEU A 235 0.66 17.40 -10.65
C LEU A 235 -0.03 16.88 -11.91
N LEU A 236 0.21 15.61 -12.25
CA LEU A 236 -0.58 14.90 -13.25
C LEU A 236 -1.87 14.42 -12.58
N PRO A 237 -3.06 14.88 -13.00
CA PRO A 237 -4.30 14.42 -12.40
C PRO A 237 -4.45 12.91 -12.56
N ASN A 238 -4.97 12.24 -11.53
CA ASN A 238 -5.30 10.83 -11.60
C ASN A 238 -6.27 10.56 -12.75
N GLY A 239 -5.98 9.55 -13.58
CA GLY A 239 -6.79 9.22 -14.75
C GLY A 239 -6.59 10.13 -15.96
N SER A 240 -5.70 11.13 -15.87
CA SER A 240 -5.28 11.88 -17.07
C SER A 240 -4.47 10.98 -18.01
N GLN A 241 -4.53 11.26 -19.31
CA GLN A 241 -3.81 10.48 -20.31
C GLN A 241 -2.31 10.36 -19.99
N LEU A 242 -1.66 11.45 -19.57
CA LEU A 242 -0.24 11.46 -19.20
C LEU A 242 0.05 10.64 -17.94
N GLU A 243 -0.84 10.67 -16.94
CA GLU A 243 -0.71 9.83 -15.73
C GLU A 243 -0.87 8.34 -16.05
N ILE A 244 -1.76 8.02 -16.99
CA ILE A 244 -1.97 6.65 -17.47
C ILE A 244 -0.75 6.17 -18.25
N GLU A 245 -0.28 6.95 -19.24
CA GLU A 245 0.86 6.62 -20.09
C GLU A 245 2.16 6.45 -19.29
N ILE A 246 2.44 7.34 -18.33
CA ILE A 246 3.69 7.28 -17.55
C ILE A 246 3.76 6.03 -16.67
N ARG A 247 2.62 5.43 -16.33
CA ARG A 247 2.54 4.19 -15.53
C ARG A 247 2.70 2.92 -16.36
N GLY A 248 2.96 3.05 -17.66
CA GLY A 248 3.11 1.92 -18.58
C GLY A 248 1.79 1.21 -18.91
N LYS A 249 0.68 1.97 -18.93
CA LYS A 249 -0.63 1.49 -19.42
C LYS A 249 -0.71 1.55 -20.94
#